data_AF-A0A2K8Z057-F1
#
_entry.id   AF-A0A2K8Z057-F1
#
_cell.length_a   1.000
_cell.length_b   1.000
_cell.length_c   1.000
_cell.angle_alpha   90.00
_cell.angle_beta   90.00
_cell.angle_gamma   90.00
#
_symmetry.space_group_name_H-M   'P 1'
#
loop_
_entity.id
_entity.type
_entity.pdbx_description
1 polymer ?
#
loop_
_entity_poly.entity_id
_entity_poly.type
_entity_poly.pdbx_seq_one_letter_code
_entity_poly.pdbx_strand_id
1 'polypeptide(L)'
;MSGDDLKHILIFLGAFASIFGIVYVFLMTRSRERMAMIERGVDASIFSGNGSISPTLKFGMLFVGIAIGMIVADVVANVMYTYYGFSKGISFPAMIFLFGGISLILNFVIERKLSKKK
;
A
#
# COMPACT_ATOMS: atom_id res chain seq x y z
N MET A 1 1.85 6.65 37.37
CA MET A 1 1.63 6.60 35.91
C MET A 1 1.38 8.03 35.48
N SER A 2 2.37 8.62 34.84
CA SER A 2 2.37 10.06 34.54
C SER A 2 1.38 10.34 33.41
N GLY A 3 0.76 11.53 33.42
CA GLY A 3 -0.31 11.90 32.46
C GLY A 3 0.12 11.90 30.98
N ASP A 4 1.42 11.82 30.73
CA ASP A 4 2.10 11.64 29.45
C ASP A 4 1.84 10.25 28.84
N ASP A 5 1.84 9.18 29.64
CA ASP A 5 1.56 7.82 29.17
C ASP A 5 0.14 7.71 28.58
N LEU A 6 -0.83 8.37 29.23
CA LEU A 6 -2.22 8.39 28.78
C LEU A 6 -2.38 9.10 27.43
N LYS A 7 -1.62 10.18 27.20
CA LYS A 7 -1.63 10.91 25.92
C LYS A 7 -1.11 10.05 24.78
N HIS A 8 -0.01 9.32 25.01
CA HIS A 8 0.54 8.43 24.00
C HIS A 8 -0.44 7.32 23.64
N ILE A 9 -1.07 6.68 24.63
CA ILE A 9 -2.09 5.64 24.39
C ILE A 9 -3.27 6.19 23.59
N LEU A 10 -3.76 7.40 23.91
CA LEU A 10 -4.89 8.01 23.21
C LEU A 10 -4.56 8.33 21.74
N ILE A 11 -3.33 8.80 21.48
CA ILE A 11 -2.85 9.08 20.11
C ILE A 11 -2.74 7.77 19.31
N PHE A 12 -2.16 6.72 19.90
CA PHE A 12 -2.07 5.40 19.25
C PHE A 12 -3.45 4.81 18.97
N LEU A 13 -4.37 4.88 19.93
CA LEU A 13 -5.73 4.36 19.79
C LEU A 13 -6.51 5.14 18.72
N GLY A 14 -6.40 6.47 18.69
CA GLY A 14 -7.01 7.32 17.68
C GLY A 14 -6.48 7.05 16.27
N ALA A 15 -5.16 6.91 16.12
CA ALA A 15 -4.53 6.55 14.85
C ALA A 15 -5.03 5.18 14.36
N PHE A 16 -5.08 4.18 15.23
CA PHE A 16 -5.55 2.84 14.88
C PHE A 16 -7.03 2.81 14.52
N ALA A 17 -7.87 3.52 15.30
CA ALA A 17 -9.29 3.66 15.02
C ALA A 17 -9.57 4.37 13.70
N SER A 18 -8.76 5.36 13.32
CA SER A 18 -8.91 6.07 12.04
C SER A 18 -8.62 5.17 10.84
N ILE A 19 -7.54 4.39 10.89
CA ILE A 19 -7.18 3.41 9.86
C ILE A 19 -8.27 2.35 9.75
N PHE A 20 -8.71 1.81 10.89
CA PHE A 20 -9.80 0.83 10.94
C PHE A 20 -11.10 1.39 10.38
N GLY A 21 -11.44 2.64 10.71
CA GLY A 21 -12.63 3.34 10.21
C GLY A 21 -12.62 3.48 8.69
N ILE A 22 -11.49 3.89 8.10
CA ILE A 22 -11.34 4.02 6.64
C ILE A 22 -11.48 2.64 5.96
N VAL A 23 -10.80 1.62 6.47
CA VAL A 23 -10.89 0.25 5.93
C VAL A 23 -12.29 -0.32 6.05
N TYR A 24 -12.95 -0.10 7.20
CA TYR A 24 -14.31 -0.56 7.45
C TYR A 24 -15.29 0.09 6.46
N VAL A 25 -15.24 1.42 6.31
CA VAL A 25 -16.08 2.13 5.35
C VAL A 25 -15.81 1.64 3.93
N PHE A 26 -14.54 1.49 3.54
CA PHE A 26 -14.17 1.01 2.20
C PHE A 26 -14.70 -0.39 1.89
N LEU A 27 -14.55 -1.34 2.83
CA LEU A 27 -15.07 -2.70 2.69
C LEU A 27 -16.61 -2.72 2.69
N MET A 28 -17.23 -1.88 3.51
CA MET A 28 -18.68 -1.75 3.58
C MET A 28 -19.24 -1.17 2.27
N THR A 29 -18.62 -0.13 1.69
CA THR A 29 -19.03 0.44 0.40
C THR A 29 -18.97 -0.59 -0.72
N ARG A 30 -17.90 -1.40 -0.80
CA ARG A 30 -17.77 -2.44 -1.84
C ARG A 30 -18.78 -3.57 -1.70
N SER A 31 -19.20 -3.87 -0.47
CA SER A 31 -20.22 -4.90 -0.20
C SER A 31 -21.61 -4.43 -0.63
N ARG A 32 -21.91 -3.13 -0.52
CA ARG A 32 -23.19 -2.56 -0.96
C ARG A 32 -23.28 -2.43 -2.49
N GLU A 33 -22.19 -2.12 -3.17
CA GLU A 33 -22.13 -2.13 -4.64
C GLU A 33 -22.40 -3.52 -5.22
N ARG A 34 -21.87 -4.58 -4.61
CA ARG A 34 -22.15 -5.97 -5.03
C ARG A 34 -23.60 -6.38 -4.82
N MET A 35 -24.26 -5.96 -3.74
CA MET A 35 -25.68 -6.26 -3.52
C MET A 35 -26.57 -5.50 -4.50
N ALA A 36 -26.28 -4.22 -4.77
CA ALA A 36 -27.03 -3.42 -5.74
C ALA A 36 -26.91 -3.96 -7.18
N MET A 37 -25.81 -4.65 -7.52
CA MET A 37 -25.67 -5.35 -8.81
C MET A 37 -26.47 -6.67 -8.87
N ILE A 38 -26.62 -7.39 -7.74
CA ILE A 38 -27.45 -8.60 -7.65
C ILE A 38 -28.94 -8.23 -7.78
N GLU A 39 -29.38 -7.14 -7.14
CA GLU A 39 -30.78 -6.69 -7.17
C GLU A 39 -31.22 -6.11 -8.52
N ARG A 40 -30.27 -5.65 -9.35
CA ARG A 40 -30.56 -5.06 -10.67
C ARG A 40 -30.58 -6.07 -11.83
N GLY A 41 -30.38 -7.37 -11.57
CA GLY A 41 -30.49 -8.41 -12.60
C GLY A 41 -29.50 -8.27 -13.76
N VAL A 42 -28.43 -7.48 -13.60
CA VAL A 42 -27.37 -7.38 -14.58
C VAL A 42 -26.52 -8.63 -14.44
N ASP A 43 -26.54 -9.45 -15.49
CA ASP A 43 -25.80 -10.70 -15.60
C ASP A 43 -24.37 -10.54 -15.08
N ALA A 44 -24.07 -11.21 -13.96
CA ALA A 44 -22.75 -11.21 -13.32
C ALA A 44 -21.65 -11.77 -14.24
N SER A 45 -22.03 -12.32 -15.41
CA SER A 45 -21.14 -12.71 -16.48
C SER A 45 -20.37 -11.55 -17.13
N ILE A 46 -20.92 -10.31 -17.13
CA ILE A 46 -20.27 -9.14 -17.76
C ILE A 46 -19.14 -8.57 -16.88
N PHE A 47 -19.24 -8.71 -15.55
CA PHE A 47 -18.15 -8.36 -14.62
C PHE A 47 -17.21 -9.53 -14.30
N SER A 48 -17.58 -10.76 -14.67
CA SER A 48 -16.68 -11.92 -14.71
C SER A 48 -15.82 -11.95 -15.99
N GLY A 49 -15.73 -10.83 -16.70
CA GLY A 49 -14.77 -10.57 -17.77
C GLY A 49 -13.31 -10.56 -17.30
N ASN A 50 -12.83 -11.70 -16.80
CA ASN A 50 -11.64 -12.34 -17.31
C ASN A 50 -10.32 -11.53 -17.27
N GLY A 51 -10.04 -10.87 -16.14
CA GLY A 51 -8.77 -10.15 -15.96
C GLY A 51 -8.50 -9.64 -14.54
N SER A 52 -9.17 -10.15 -13.51
CA SER A 52 -8.86 -9.76 -12.12
C SER A 52 -7.53 -10.36 -11.71
N ILE A 53 -6.44 -9.71 -12.14
CA ILE A 53 -5.10 -9.98 -11.64
C ILE A 53 -5.19 -9.90 -10.13
N SER A 54 -4.77 -10.99 -9.51
CA SER A 54 -5.00 -11.22 -8.10
C SER A 54 -4.41 -10.03 -7.33
N PRO A 55 -5.18 -9.40 -6.43
CA PRO A 55 -4.66 -8.32 -5.59
C PRO A 55 -3.40 -8.77 -4.84
N THR A 56 -3.24 -10.07 -4.62
CA THR A 56 -2.03 -10.71 -4.09
C THR A 56 -0.76 -10.40 -4.89
N LEU A 57 -0.82 -10.31 -6.23
CA LEU A 57 0.35 -10.02 -7.06
C LEU A 57 0.78 -8.55 -6.96
N LYS A 58 -0.21 -7.64 -6.82
CA LYS A 58 0.03 -6.20 -6.56
C LYS A 58 0.72 -6.00 -5.22
N PHE A 59 0.16 -6.60 -4.16
CA PHE A 59 0.74 -6.51 -2.82
C PHE A 59 2.11 -7.19 -2.75
N GLY A 60 2.30 -8.34 -3.39
CA GLY A 60 3.59 -9.03 -3.43
C GLY A 60 4.69 -8.18 -4.04
N MET A 61 4.44 -7.54 -5.19
CA MET A 61 5.43 -6.67 -5.84
C MET A 61 5.71 -5.38 -5.03
N LEU A 62 4.70 -4.84 -4.34
CA LEU A 62 4.86 -3.72 -3.42
C LEU A 62 5.76 -4.09 -2.23
N PHE A 63 5.51 -5.22 -1.56
CA PHE A 63 6.34 -5.68 -0.45
C PHE A 63 7.79 -5.95 -0.85
N VAL A 64 8.01 -6.54 -2.04
CA VAL A 64 9.36 -6.74 -2.59
C VAL A 64 10.06 -5.40 -2.84
N GLY A 65 9.36 -4.41 -3.41
CA GLY A 65 9.90 -3.06 -3.63
C GLY A 65 10.30 -2.37 -2.32
N ILE A 66 9.48 -2.49 -1.28
CA ILE A 66 9.77 -1.95 0.06
C ILE A 66 10.99 -2.63 0.67
N ALA A 67 11.08 -3.96 0.59
CA ALA A 67 12.21 -4.72 1.14
C ALA A 67 13.54 -4.30 0.48
N ILE A 68 13.55 -4.20 -0.86
CA ILE A 68 14.71 -3.71 -1.61
C ILE A 68 15.03 -2.26 -1.23
N GLY A 69 14.02 -1.39 -1.19
CA GLY A 69 14.17 0.00 -0.81
C GLY A 69 14.76 0.19 0.59
N MET A 70 14.42 -0.67 1.54
CA MET A 70 14.95 -0.63 2.90
C MET A 70 16.43 -1.03 2.97
N ILE A 71 16.84 -2.07 2.22
CA ILE A 71 18.25 -2.46 2.13
C ILE A 71 19.08 -1.34 1.49
N VAL A 72 18.57 -0.76 0.40
CA VAL A 72 19.25 0.36 -0.28
C VAL A 72 19.28 1.60 0.61
N ALA A 73 18.21 1.88 1.36
CA ALA A 73 18.15 3.00 2.30
C ALA A 73 19.26 2.94 3.34
N ASP A 74 19.53 1.76 3.91
CA ASP A 74 20.58 1.58 4.92
C ASP A 74 21.98 1.82 4.33
N VAL A 75 22.26 1.27 3.14
CA VAL A 75 23.52 1.50 2.44
C VAL A 75 23.72 2.99 2.11
N VAL A 76 22.68 3.64 1.56
CA VAL A 76 22.71 5.07 1.23
C VAL A 76 22.83 5.92 2.48
N ALA A 77 22.14 5.58 3.57
CA ALA A 77 22.23 6.32 4.83
C ALA A 77 23.65 6.25 5.42
N ASN A 78 24.30 5.09 5.39
CA ASN A 78 25.67 4.93 5.89
C ASN A 78 26.70 5.70 5.04
N VAL A 79 26.56 5.65 3.71
CA VAL A 79 27.42 6.43 2.80
C VAL A 79 27.19 7.94 2.99
N MET A 80 25.93 8.38 2.96
CA MET A 80 25.56 9.79 3.00
C MET A 80 25.83 10.43 4.38
N TYR A 81 25.75 9.66 5.47
CA TYR A 81 26.18 10.11 6.80
C TYR A 81 27.69 10.39 6.85
N THR A 82 28.49 9.53 6.21
CA THR A 82 29.96 9.64 6.21
C THR A 82 30.46 10.82 5.36
N TYR A 83 29.80 11.09 4.23
CA TYR A 83 30.26 12.13 3.29
C TYR A 83 29.58 13.50 3.47
N TYR A 84 28.32 13.56 3.93
CA TYR A 84 27.53 14.80 3.91
C TYR A 84 26.97 15.21 5.28
N GLY A 85 27.19 14.43 6.36
CA GLY A 85 26.66 14.75 7.70
C GLY A 85 25.13 14.87 7.74
N PHE A 86 24.44 14.30 6.75
CA PHE A 86 23.00 14.45 6.59
C PHE A 86 22.24 13.69 7.67
N SER A 87 21.18 14.30 8.19
CA SER A 87 20.29 13.67 9.19
C SER A 87 19.67 12.39 8.62
N LYS A 88 19.86 11.26 9.31
CA LYS A 88 19.32 9.94 8.92
C LYS A 88 17.79 9.90 8.82
N GLY A 89 17.09 10.92 9.33
CA GLY A 89 15.63 10.91 9.45
C GLY A 89 14.85 10.88 8.13
N ILE A 90 15.43 11.37 7.03
CA ILE A 90 14.69 11.55 5.76
C ILE A 90 15.03 10.46 4.73
N SER A 91 16.25 9.92 4.77
CA SER A 91 16.72 8.96 3.76
C SER A 91 15.92 7.65 3.74
N PHE A 92 15.50 7.17 4.92
CA PHE A 92 14.69 5.96 5.05
C PHE A 92 13.30 6.08 4.43
N PRO A 93 12.42 7.02 4.84
CA PRO A 93 11.10 7.15 4.26
C PRO A 93 11.16 7.50 2.77
N ALA A 94 12.13 8.31 2.32
CA ALA A 94 12.29 8.67 0.92
C ALA A 94 12.59 7.44 0.04
N MET A 95 13.54 6.59 0.44
CA MET A 95 13.90 5.40 -0.33
C MET A 95 12.79 4.36 -0.33
N ILE A 96 12.09 4.17 0.80
CA ILE A 96 10.95 3.25 0.87
C ILE A 96 9.82 3.69 -0.08
N PHE A 97 9.47 4.98 -0.09
CA PHE A 97 8.44 5.49 -1.01
C PHE A 97 8.89 5.45 -2.46
N LEU A 98 10.16 5.73 -2.75
CA LEU A 98 10.70 5.71 -4.10
C LEU A 98 10.70 4.30 -4.68
N PHE A 99 11.31 3.33 -3.98
CA PHE A 99 11.39 1.95 -4.47
C PHE A 99 10.04 1.22 -4.40
N GLY A 100 9.23 1.48 -3.37
CA GLY A 100 7.86 0.97 -3.28
C GLY A 100 6.95 1.54 -4.37
N GLY A 101 7.10 2.81 -4.72
CA GLY A 101 6.37 3.43 -5.83
C GLY A 101 6.78 2.85 -7.19
N ILE A 102 8.09 2.68 -7.43
CA ILE A 102 8.62 2.09 -8.66
C ILE A 102 8.12 0.66 -8.85
N SER A 103 8.09 -0.16 -7.79
CA SER A 103 7.60 -1.54 -7.91
C SER A 103 6.11 -1.61 -8.26
N LEU A 104 5.31 -0.66 -7.79
CA LEU A 104 3.89 -0.56 -8.13
C LEU A 104 3.68 -0.11 -9.59
N ILE A 105 4.49 0.83 -10.08
CA ILE A 105 4.49 1.25 -11.49
C ILE A 105 4.88 0.08 -12.39
N LEU A 106 5.91 -0.69 -12.02
CA LEU A 106 6.31 -1.92 -12.72
C LEU A 106 5.17 -2.93 -12.77
N ASN A 107 4.46 -3.11 -11.65
CA ASN A 107 3.30 -3.98 -11.59
C ASN A 107 2.23 -3.57 -12.61
N PHE A 108 1.91 -2.28 -12.68
CA PHE A 108 0.95 -1.74 -13.64
C PHE A 108 1.38 -1.95 -15.10
N VAL A 109 2.67 -1.79 -15.40
CA VAL A 109 3.20 -2.03 -16.76
C VAL A 109 3.13 -3.52 -17.14
N ILE A 110 3.45 -4.41 -16.20
CA ILE A 110 3.34 -5.87 -16.40
C ILE A 110 1.88 -6.28 -16.60
N GLU A 111 0.98 -5.74 -15.77
CA GLU A 111 -0.47 -5.93 -15.87
C GLU A 111 -1.01 -5.44 -17.22
N ARG A 112 -0.60 -4.26 -17.67
CA ARG A 112 -0.99 -3.73 -19.00
C ARG A 112 -0.49 -4.62 -20.14
N LYS A 113 0.69 -5.22 -20.03
CA LYS A 113 1.23 -6.15 -21.03
C LYS A 113 0.48 -7.49 -21.04
N LEU A 114 0.13 -8.02 -19.87
CA LEU A 114 -0.65 -9.26 -19.74
C LEU A 114 -2.07 -9.07 -20.28
N SER A 115 -2.71 -7.93 -20.01
CA SER A 115 -4.05 -7.62 -20.52
C SER A 115 -4.09 -7.36 -22.03
N LYS A 116 -2.96 -6.99 -22.65
CA LYS A 116 -2.88 -6.71 -24.11
C LYS A 116 -2.58 -7.97 -24.93
N LYS A 117 -2.21 -9.08 -24.27
CA LYS A 117 -1.90 -10.37 -24.92
C LYS A 117 -3.09 -11.34 -24.92
N LYS A 118 -4.26 -10.86 -24.48
CA LYS A 118 -5.54 -11.57 -24.51
C LYS A 118 -6.46 -10.84 -25.48
#